data_AF-A0A8H2M968-F1
#
_entry.id   AF-A0A8H2M968-F1
#
_cell.length_a   1.000
_cell.length_b   1.000
_cell.length_c   1.000
_cell.angle_alpha   90.00
_cell.angle_beta   90.00
_cell.angle_gamma   90.00
#
_symmetry.space_group_name_H-M   'P 1'
#
loop_
_entity.id
_entity.type
_entity.pdbx_description
1 polymer ?
#
loop_
_entity_poly.entity_id
_entity_poly.type
_entity_poly.pdbx_seq_one_letter_code
_entity_poly.pdbx_strand_id
1 'polypeptide(L)'
;MKGKLLVFLALILVLCLGISQIQIKVLEETISLSREERVTLVLYRKAFSKYGNTIEIRRGQKSTWKKFQGKNALNIWKLCLGDVDGDGEVEIALGVYKKAPHHQVMARRPFLYNIRDGELQAKFRASRLSLPMEDFTLYDIDKDGREEILSVERRGNQYFLAAYHYLNFHISRDYLSRPLEEKPLLEEKPGWICYQGETQFLEINGKEIVLP
;
A
#
# COMPACT_ATOMS: atom_id res chain seq x y z
N MET A 1 20.05 47.51 9.17
CA MET A 1 20.02 46.05 9.47
C MET A 1 18.69 45.38 9.14
N LYS A 2 17.53 45.92 9.53
CA LYS A 2 16.20 45.28 9.31
C LYS A 2 15.87 44.97 7.84
N GLY A 3 16.18 45.86 6.90
CA GLY A 3 15.90 45.65 5.47
C GLY A 3 16.68 44.49 4.83
N LYS A 4 17.97 44.32 5.15
CA LYS A 4 18.80 43.22 4.66
C LYS A 4 18.34 41.86 5.22
N LEU A 5 17.91 41.83 6.48
CA LEU A 5 17.35 40.64 7.12
C LEU A 5 16.01 40.22 6.48
N LEU A 6 15.16 41.18 6.14
CA LEU A 6 13.89 40.94 5.44
C LEU A 6 14.10 40.35 4.04
N VAL A 7 15.04 40.88 3.26
CA VAL A 7 15.39 40.34 1.93
C VAL A 7 15.93 38.91 2.05
N PHE A 8 16.80 38.65 3.03
CA PHE A 8 17.36 37.31 3.28
C PHE A 8 16.27 36.30 3.67
N LEU A 9 15.36 36.67 4.57
CA LEU A 9 14.20 35.84 4.96
C LEU A 9 13.26 35.55 3.77
N ALA A 10 13.00 36.55 2.92
CA ALA A 10 12.20 36.36 1.72
C ALA A 10 12.86 35.39 0.74
N LEU A 11 14.18 35.46 0.58
CA LEU A 11 14.94 34.57 -0.30
C LEU A 11 14.91 33.12 0.21
N ILE A 12 15.05 32.93 1.53
CA ILE A 12 14.87 31.62 2.18
C ILE A 12 13.45 31.10 1.96
N LEU A 13 12.42 31.93 2.12
CA LEU A 13 11.03 31.52 1.92
C LEU A 13 10.78 31.05 0.48
N VAL A 14 11.29 31.78 -0.52
CA VAL A 14 11.18 31.39 -1.94
C VAL A 14 11.90 30.07 -2.18
N LEU A 15 13.10 29.88 -1.62
CA LEU A 15 13.84 28.62 -1.72
C LEU A 15 13.07 27.46 -1.08
N CYS A 16 12.52 27.66 0.12
CA CYS A 16 11.69 26.67 0.81
C CYS A 16 10.43 26.32 0.02
N LEU A 17 9.77 27.32 -0.59
CA LEU A 17 8.60 27.10 -1.46
C LEU A 17 8.99 26.29 -2.70
N GLY A 18 10.12 26.61 -3.34
CA GLY A 18 10.65 25.84 -4.47
C GLY A 18 10.94 24.38 -4.11
N ILE A 19 11.67 24.14 -3.02
CA ILE A 19 11.98 22.78 -2.55
C ILE A 19 10.71 22.02 -2.17
N SER A 20 9.67 22.69 -1.66
CA SER A 20 8.40 22.04 -1.30
C SER A 20 7.62 21.46 -2.50
N GLN A 21 7.90 21.92 -3.72
CA GLN A 21 7.31 21.40 -4.95
C GLN A 21 8.07 20.19 -5.51
N ILE A 22 9.28 19.92 -5.03
CA ILE A 22 10.09 18.79 -5.49
C ILE A 22 9.40 17.48 -5.08
N GLN A 23 9.15 16.66 -6.09
CA GLN A 23 8.68 15.30 -5.93
C GLN A 23 9.83 14.32 -6.15
N ILE A 24 9.97 13.38 -5.24
CA ILE A 24 10.97 12.32 -5.27
C ILE A 24 10.26 11.02 -5.63
N LYS A 25 10.75 10.34 -6.68
CA LYS A 25 10.29 9.01 -7.06
C LYS A 25 10.58 8.03 -5.93
N VAL A 26 9.56 7.28 -5.51
CA VAL A 26 9.64 6.25 -4.46
C VAL A 26 9.83 4.89 -5.11
N LEU A 27 8.95 4.54 -6.04
CA LEU A 27 8.98 3.29 -6.79
C LEU A 27 8.30 3.48 -8.15
N GLU A 28 8.52 2.52 -9.04
CA GLU A 28 7.98 2.48 -10.39
C GLU A 28 7.67 1.04 -10.76
N GLU A 29 6.42 0.76 -11.11
CA GLU A 29 5.93 -0.58 -11.45
C GLU A 29 5.17 -0.55 -12.77
N THR A 30 5.18 -1.65 -13.52
CA THR A 30 4.38 -1.76 -14.75
C THR A 30 3.38 -2.90 -14.62
N ILE A 31 2.10 -2.57 -14.82
CA ILE A 31 1.00 -3.54 -14.76
C ILE A 31 0.31 -3.68 -16.09
N SER A 32 -0.29 -4.85 -16.31
CA SER A 32 -1.18 -5.10 -17.43
C SER A 32 -2.62 -4.89 -16.95
N LEU A 33 -3.33 -3.94 -17.57
CA LEU A 33 -4.78 -3.78 -17.35
C LEU A 33 -5.57 -4.76 -18.19
N SER A 34 -5.02 -5.19 -19.32
CA SER A 34 -5.55 -6.25 -20.17
C SER A 34 -4.40 -6.90 -20.94
N ARG A 35 -4.69 -7.89 -21.78
CA ARG A 35 -3.67 -8.58 -22.60
C ARG A 35 -2.84 -7.64 -23.47
N GLU A 36 -3.39 -6.50 -23.88
CA GLU A 36 -2.75 -5.55 -24.80
C GLU A 36 -2.44 -4.19 -24.14
N GLU A 37 -3.05 -3.88 -23.01
CA GLU A 37 -2.87 -2.60 -22.33
C GLU A 37 -1.95 -2.73 -21.13
N ARG A 38 -0.80 -2.05 -21.20
CA ARG A 38 0.11 -1.87 -20.07
C ARG A 38 0.18 -0.43 -19.63
N VAL A 39 0.30 -0.24 -18.33
CA VAL A 39 0.47 1.08 -17.70
C VAL A 39 1.59 1.03 -16.69
N THR A 40 2.36 2.12 -16.63
CA THR A 40 3.42 2.29 -15.64
C THR A 40 2.93 3.20 -14.54
N LEU A 41 3.01 2.71 -13.30
CA LEU A 41 2.68 3.41 -12.08
C LEU A 41 3.94 3.95 -11.44
N VAL A 42 3.95 5.24 -11.09
CA VAL A 42 5.07 5.84 -10.37
C VAL A 42 4.56 6.51 -9.10
N LEU A 43 5.04 6.03 -7.96
CA LEU A 43 4.73 6.64 -6.67
C LEU A 43 5.75 7.73 -6.37
N TYR A 44 5.26 8.91 -6.01
CA TYR A 44 6.08 10.04 -5.61
C TYR A 44 5.77 10.49 -4.18
N ARG A 45 6.80 10.98 -3.51
CA ARG A 45 6.72 11.67 -2.22
C ARG A 45 7.25 13.10 -2.32
N LYS A 46 6.83 13.97 -1.41
CA LYS A 46 7.48 15.29 -1.23
C LYS A 46 8.87 15.11 -0.62
N ALA A 47 9.80 16.04 -0.91
CA ALA A 47 11.18 15.98 -0.44
C ALA A 47 11.33 15.66 1.06
N PHE A 48 10.54 16.34 1.91
CA PHE A 48 10.58 16.19 3.37
C PHE A 48 9.53 15.24 3.95
N SER A 49 8.81 14.50 3.09
CA SER A 49 7.84 13.50 3.52
C SER A 49 8.47 12.11 3.55
N LYS A 50 8.15 11.33 4.60
CA LYS A 50 8.45 9.89 4.65
C LYS A 50 7.51 9.07 3.77
N TYR A 51 6.35 9.64 3.43
CA TYR A 51 5.26 8.96 2.75
C TYR A 51 5.07 9.49 1.33
N GLY A 52 4.73 8.58 0.42
CA GLY A 52 4.19 8.90 -0.88
C GLY A 52 2.82 9.56 -0.77
N ASN A 53 2.51 10.41 -1.74
CA ASN A 53 1.25 11.16 -1.76
C ASN A 53 0.76 11.47 -3.19
N THR A 54 1.49 11.01 -4.22
CA THR A 54 1.13 11.25 -5.62
C THR A 54 1.42 9.99 -6.41
N ILE A 55 0.49 9.57 -7.25
CA ILE A 55 0.68 8.47 -8.20
C ILE A 55 0.58 9.05 -9.60
N GLU A 56 1.59 8.83 -10.42
CA GLU A 56 1.53 9.03 -11.87
C GLU A 56 1.15 7.70 -12.53
N ILE A 57 0.26 7.77 -13.52
CA ILE A 57 -0.12 6.65 -14.38
C ILE A 57 0.30 7.01 -15.79
N ARG A 58 1.23 6.26 -16.37
CA ARG A 58 1.73 6.46 -17.73
C ARG A 58 1.16 5.38 -18.66
N ARG A 59 0.60 5.82 -19.78
CA ARG A 59 0.09 4.97 -20.86
C ARG A 59 0.65 5.47 -22.19
N GLY A 60 1.71 4.81 -22.67
CA GLY A 60 2.47 5.28 -23.83
C GLY A 60 3.01 6.69 -23.60
N GLN A 61 2.61 7.64 -24.44
CA GLN A 61 3.00 9.06 -24.31
C GLN A 61 2.09 9.88 -23.38
N LYS A 62 0.96 9.33 -22.92
CA LYS A 62 0.03 10.03 -22.02
C LYS A 62 0.38 9.74 -20.57
N SER A 63 0.27 10.74 -19.70
CA SER A 63 0.33 10.55 -18.26
C SER A 63 -0.79 11.29 -17.54
N THR A 64 -1.32 10.66 -16.50
CA THR A 64 -2.27 11.26 -15.55
C THR A 64 -1.67 11.22 -14.16
N TRP A 65 -2.07 12.16 -13.31
CA TRP A 65 -1.51 12.33 -11.98
C TRP A 65 -2.61 12.39 -10.94
N LYS A 66 -2.55 11.49 -9.95
CA LYS A 66 -3.41 11.54 -8.77
C LYS A 66 -2.64 12.04 -7.57
N LYS A 67 -2.88 13.29 -7.18
CA LYS A 67 -2.32 13.88 -5.96
C LYS A 67 -3.30 13.74 -4.78
N PHE A 68 -2.88 13.06 -3.73
CA PHE A 68 -3.64 12.89 -2.50
C PHE A 68 -3.35 14.05 -1.54
N GLN A 69 -4.27 15.02 -1.49
CA GLN A 69 -4.12 16.24 -0.69
C GLN A 69 -5.46 16.72 -0.10
N GLY A 70 -5.38 17.67 0.85
CA GLY A 70 -6.55 18.21 1.54
C GLY A 70 -7.35 17.12 2.27
N LYS A 71 -8.68 17.14 2.11
CA LYS A 71 -9.59 16.13 2.71
C LYS A 71 -9.30 14.69 2.28
N ASN A 72 -8.64 14.51 1.14
CA ASN A 72 -8.31 13.20 0.56
C ASN A 72 -6.82 12.85 0.72
N ALA A 73 -6.09 13.50 1.63
CA ALA A 73 -4.69 13.20 1.87
C ALA A 73 -4.48 11.72 2.28
N LEU A 74 -3.46 11.11 1.68
CA LEU A 74 -2.96 9.78 2.00
C LEU A 74 -1.47 9.87 2.31
N ASN A 75 -1.05 9.14 3.35
CA ASN A 75 0.33 8.86 3.65
C ASN A 75 0.63 7.44 3.16
N ILE A 76 1.03 7.30 1.91
CA ILE A 76 1.28 5.99 1.29
C ILE A 76 2.68 5.52 1.71
N TRP A 77 2.76 4.34 2.31
CA TRP A 77 4.02 3.74 2.74
C TRP A 77 4.34 2.44 1.99
N LYS A 78 3.36 1.83 1.32
CA LYS A 78 3.53 0.63 0.51
C LYS A 78 2.60 0.65 -0.69
N LEU A 79 3.04 0.04 -1.79
CA LEU A 79 2.26 -0.23 -2.99
C LEU A 79 2.48 -1.71 -3.33
N CYS A 80 1.40 -2.45 -3.48
CA CYS A 80 1.38 -3.83 -3.96
C CYS A 80 0.42 -3.91 -5.15
N LEU A 81 0.58 -4.93 -5.97
CA LEU A 81 -0.18 -5.13 -7.20
C LEU A 81 -0.72 -6.56 -7.19
N GLY A 82 -1.98 -6.72 -7.57
CA GLY A 82 -2.59 -8.04 -7.64
C GLY A 82 -4.07 -8.04 -8.01
N ASP A 83 -4.55 -9.16 -8.55
CA ASP A 83 -5.96 -9.39 -8.93
C ASP A 83 -6.74 -9.94 -7.72
N VAL A 84 -7.44 -9.06 -7.01
CA VAL A 84 -8.03 -9.39 -5.70
C VAL A 84 -9.47 -9.89 -5.78
N ASP A 85 -10.14 -9.74 -6.94
CA ASP A 85 -11.48 -10.30 -7.17
C ASP A 85 -11.56 -11.34 -8.29
N GLY A 86 -10.45 -11.63 -8.98
CA GLY A 86 -10.34 -12.71 -9.96
C GLY A 86 -10.93 -12.39 -11.31
N ASP A 87 -10.99 -11.11 -11.68
CA ASP A 87 -11.52 -10.68 -12.96
C ASP A 87 -10.45 -10.61 -14.08
N GLY A 88 -9.19 -10.89 -13.72
CA GLY A 88 -8.03 -10.84 -14.61
C GLY A 88 -7.42 -9.45 -14.76
N GLU A 89 -7.98 -8.42 -14.12
CA GLU A 89 -7.41 -7.08 -14.05
C GLU A 89 -6.63 -6.90 -12.74
N VAL A 90 -5.47 -6.25 -12.82
CA VAL A 90 -4.63 -6.02 -11.63
C VAL A 90 -5.12 -4.80 -10.84
N GLU A 91 -5.45 -4.99 -9.56
CA GLU A 91 -5.63 -3.90 -8.60
C GLU A 91 -4.33 -3.33 -8.06
N ILE A 92 -4.44 -2.09 -7.59
CA ILE A 92 -3.40 -1.39 -6.86
C ILE A 92 -3.79 -1.34 -5.39
N ALA A 93 -3.02 -2.06 -4.57
CA ALA A 93 -3.17 -2.01 -3.12
C ALA A 93 -2.19 -1.02 -2.50
N LEU A 94 -2.71 0.01 -1.84
CA LEU A 94 -1.94 1.02 -1.14
C LEU A 94 -1.97 0.77 0.36
N GLY A 95 -0.79 0.61 0.95
CA GLY A 95 -0.58 0.73 2.38
C GLY A 95 -0.62 2.20 2.77
N VAL A 96 -1.64 2.61 3.53
CA VAL A 96 -1.78 4.00 3.98
C VAL A 96 -1.70 4.14 5.48
N TYR A 97 -1.09 5.22 5.98
CA TYR A 97 -1.05 5.55 7.40
C TYR A 97 -1.92 6.77 7.70
N LYS A 98 -3.17 6.55 8.15
CA LYS A 98 -4.14 7.63 8.39
C LYS A 98 -5.22 7.29 9.41
N LYS A 99 -5.98 8.31 9.83
CA LYS A 99 -7.28 8.14 10.50
C LYS A 99 -8.35 7.75 9.49
N ALA A 100 -9.36 6.98 9.92
CA ALA A 100 -10.56 6.69 9.14
C ALA A 100 -11.81 7.17 9.89
N PRO A 101 -12.92 7.46 9.19
CA PRO A 101 -14.16 7.97 9.79
C PRO A 101 -14.63 7.15 11.01
N HIS A 102 -14.61 5.83 10.89
CA HIS A 102 -15.06 4.88 11.93
C HIS A 102 -13.93 4.37 12.85
N HIS A 103 -12.70 4.90 12.70
CA HIS A 103 -11.57 4.55 13.57
C HIS A 103 -10.55 5.72 13.56
N GLN A 104 -10.78 6.68 14.46
CA GLN A 104 -10.14 8.00 14.52
C GLN A 104 -8.70 8.02 15.08
N VAL A 105 -8.01 6.89 15.02
CA VAL A 105 -6.61 6.72 15.43
C VAL A 105 -5.73 6.57 14.19
N MET A 106 -4.48 7.05 14.23
CA MET A 106 -3.54 6.82 13.13
C MET A 106 -3.18 5.32 13.09
N ALA A 107 -3.43 4.67 11.96
CA ALA A 107 -3.17 3.26 11.78
C ALA A 107 -2.81 2.97 10.31
N ARG A 108 -2.08 1.87 10.09
CA ARG A 108 -1.85 1.31 8.75
C ARG A 108 -3.14 0.65 8.25
N ARG A 109 -3.48 0.85 6.98
CA ARG A 109 -4.71 0.35 6.35
C ARG A 109 -4.45 -0.02 4.89
N PRO A 110 -4.99 -1.14 4.38
CA PRO A 110 -4.94 -1.48 2.97
C PRO A 110 -6.11 -0.84 2.21
N PHE A 111 -5.81 -0.07 1.17
CA PHE A 111 -6.80 0.49 0.25
C PHE A 111 -6.59 -0.08 -1.15
N LEU A 112 -7.66 -0.53 -1.80
CA LEU A 112 -7.65 -1.08 -3.15
C LEU A 112 -8.17 -0.05 -4.16
N TYR A 113 -7.52 0.02 -5.31
CA TYR A 113 -7.85 0.91 -6.42
C TYR A 113 -7.76 0.17 -7.75
N ASN A 114 -8.60 0.58 -8.69
CA ASN A 114 -8.51 0.17 -10.09
C ASN A 114 -7.99 1.34 -10.91
N ILE A 115 -7.47 1.05 -12.09
CA ILE A 115 -7.28 2.06 -13.13
C ILE A 115 -8.43 1.94 -14.11
N ARG A 116 -9.20 3.02 -14.27
CA ARG A 116 -10.27 3.12 -15.26
C ARG A 116 -10.11 4.41 -16.02
N ASP A 117 -10.14 4.34 -17.34
CA ASP A 117 -9.92 5.47 -18.25
C ASP A 117 -8.60 6.21 -17.99
N GLY A 118 -7.56 5.49 -17.58
CA GLY A 118 -6.26 6.05 -17.21
C GLY A 118 -6.28 6.83 -15.90
N GLU A 119 -7.32 6.72 -15.08
CA GLU A 119 -7.41 7.35 -13.77
C GLU A 119 -7.49 6.33 -12.63
N LEU A 120 -6.92 6.68 -11.48
CA LEU A 120 -7.00 5.88 -10.27
C LEU A 120 -8.37 6.07 -9.58
N GLN A 121 -9.16 5.01 -9.52
CA GLN A 121 -10.48 4.98 -8.89
C GLN A 121 -10.48 4.05 -7.67
N ALA A 122 -11.08 4.50 -6.56
CA ALA A 122 -11.10 3.71 -5.33
C ALA A 122 -12.08 2.53 -5.48
N LYS A 123 -11.58 1.30 -5.30
CA LYS A 123 -12.37 0.07 -5.26
C LYS A 123 -12.87 -0.20 -3.84
N PHE A 124 -11.94 -0.19 -2.89
CA PHE A 124 -12.23 -0.47 -1.48
C PHE A 124 -11.26 0.24 -0.55
N ARG A 125 -11.74 0.70 0.61
CA ARG A 125 -10.90 1.38 1.59
C ARG A 125 -11.18 0.79 2.96
N ALA A 126 -10.39 -0.20 3.35
CA ALA A 126 -10.54 -0.84 4.64
C ALA A 126 -10.37 0.20 5.76
N SER A 127 -11.40 0.38 6.58
CA SER A 127 -11.22 1.16 7.81
C SER A 127 -10.23 0.41 8.69
N ARG A 128 -10.36 -0.88 8.91
CA ARG A 128 -9.40 -1.67 9.68
C ARG A 128 -9.42 -3.10 9.20
N LEU A 129 -8.34 -3.81 9.47
CA LEU A 129 -8.35 -5.26 9.50
C LEU A 129 -8.81 -5.74 10.88
N SER A 130 -8.78 -7.04 11.10
CA SER A 130 -9.17 -7.64 12.39
C SER A 130 -8.29 -7.12 13.52
N LEU A 131 -6.96 -7.13 13.34
CA LEU A 131 -5.98 -6.55 14.26
C LEU A 131 -5.19 -5.39 13.60
N PRO A 132 -4.49 -4.56 14.39
CA PRO A 132 -3.57 -3.55 13.86
C PRO A 132 -2.55 -4.15 12.89
N MET A 133 -2.57 -3.67 11.64
CA MET A 133 -1.68 -4.11 10.57
C MET A 133 -0.28 -3.51 10.73
N GLU A 134 0.74 -4.34 10.63
CA GLU A 134 2.14 -3.97 10.61
C GLU A 134 2.73 -3.99 9.19
N ASP A 135 2.33 -4.93 8.36
CA ASP A 135 2.70 -5.01 6.95
C ASP A 135 1.64 -5.77 6.15
N PHE A 136 1.71 -5.76 4.81
CA PHE A 136 0.89 -6.61 3.96
C PHE A 136 1.50 -6.82 2.56
N THR A 137 1.07 -7.87 1.87
CA THR A 137 1.27 -8.10 0.43
C THR A 137 -0.04 -8.60 -0.19
N LEU A 138 -0.06 -8.75 -1.51
CA LEU A 138 -1.09 -9.52 -2.19
C LEU A 138 -0.51 -10.88 -2.59
N TYR A 139 -1.27 -11.95 -2.37
CA TYR A 139 -0.85 -13.31 -2.69
C TYR A 139 -2.04 -14.27 -2.70
N ASP A 140 -2.17 -15.08 -3.75
CA ASP A 140 -3.15 -16.16 -3.88
C ASP A 140 -2.74 -17.32 -2.97
N ILE A 141 -3.30 -17.31 -1.76
CA ILE A 141 -2.88 -18.20 -0.67
C ILE A 141 -3.46 -19.61 -0.82
N ASP A 142 -4.64 -19.72 -1.41
CA ASP A 142 -5.40 -20.95 -1.55
C ASP A 142 -5.51 -21.47 -2.99
N LYS A 143 -4.89 -20.76 -3.93
CA LYS A 143 -4.78 -21.10 -5.35
C LYS A 143 -6.13 -21.09 -6.05
N ASP A 144 -7.04 -20.22 -5.62
CA ASP A 144 -8.35 -20.06 -6.24
C ASP A 144 -8.33 -19.11 -7.46
N GLY A 145 -7.18 -18.49 -7.74
CA GLY A 145 -6.99 -17.53 -8.82
C GLY A 145 -7.25 -16.09 -8.43
N ARG A 146 -7.51 -15.80 -7.16
CA ARG A 146 -7.62 -14.46 -6.57
C ARG A 146 -6.52 -14.28 -5.55
N GLU A 147 -6.03 -13.05 -5.43
CA GLU A 147 -5.00 -12.73 -4.46
C GLU A 147 -5.59 -12.13 -3.19
N GLU A 148 -5.25 -12.73 -2.04
CA GLU A 148 -5.69 -12.24 -0.74
C GLU A 148 -4.81 -11.08 -0.28
N ILE A 149 -5.37 -10.22 0.57
CA ILE A 149 -4.59 -9.30 1.38
C ILE A 149 -3.92 -10.10 2.50
N LEU A 150 -2.71 -10.59 2.26
CA LEU A 150 -1.87 -11.25 3.27
C LEU A 150 -1.22 -10.19 4.16
N SER A 151 -1.66 -10.07 5.41
CA SER A 151 -1.21 -9.09 6.39
C SER A 151 -0.36 -9.71 7.50
N VAL A 152 0.61 -8.94 7.97
CA VAL A 152 1.24 -9.13 9.28
C VAL A 152 0.48 -8.23 10.26
N GLU A 153 -0.12 -8.81 11.29
CA GLU A 153 -0.90 -8.07 12.29
C GLU A 153 -0.31 -8.26 13.69
N ARG A 154 -0.61 -7.33 14.61
CA ARG A 154 -0.07 -7.35 15.98
C ARG A 154 -1.16 -7.24 17.04
N ARG A 155 -1.02 -8.02 18.12
CA ARG A 155 -1.82 -7.89 19.35
C ARG A 155 -0.92 -8.03 20.57
N GLY A 156 -0.73 -6.93 21.31
CA GLY A 156 0.24 -6.89 22.42
C GLY A 156 1.66 -7.12 21.88
N ASN A 157 2.34 -8.13 22.42
CA ASN A 157 3.69 -8.52 22.00
C ASN A 157 3.71 -9.63 20.94
N GLN A 158 2.54 -10.13 20.53
CA GLN A 158 2.43 -11.22 19.57
C GLN A 158 2.08 -10.70 18.17
N TYR A 159 2.57 -11.42 17.17
CA TYR A 159 2.29 -11.20 15.75
C TYR A 159 1.45 -12.33 15.18
N PHE A 160 0.80 -12.05 14.06
CA PHE A 160 -0.06 -12.97 13.34
C PHE A 160 0.12 -12.75 11.84
N LEU A 161 0.13 -13.82 11.06
CA LEU A 161 -0.22 -13.73 9.64
C LEU A 161 -1.73 -13.90 9.51
N ALA A 162 -2.36 -13.08 8.68
CA ALA A 162 -3.76 -13.21 8.34
C ALA A 162 -3.95 -12.94 6.85
N ALA A 163 -4.88 -13.64 6.19
CA ALA A 163 -5.20 -13.36 4.79
C ALA A 163 -6.70 -13.08 4.66
N TYR A 164 -7.01 -12.11 3.80
CA TYR A 164 -8.37 -11.61 3.60
C TYR A 164 -8.76 -11.67 2.13
N HIS A 165 -9.87 -12.33 1.83
CA HIS A 165 -10.51 -12.20 0.53
C HIS A 165 -11.23 -10.87 0.42
N TYR A 166 -11.20 -10.28 -0.77
CA TYR A 166 -12.09 -9.21 -1.14
C TYR A 166 -13.23 -9.75 -1.99
N LEU A 167 -14.48 -9.41 -1.65
CA LEU A 167 -15.65 -9.74 -2.45
C LEU A 167 -16.76 -8.70 -2.21
N ASN A 168 -17.35 -8.15 -3.28
CA ASN A 168 -18.53 -7.27 -3.20
C ASN A 168 -18.40 -6.14 -2.16
N PHE A 169 -17.31 -5.38 -2.20
CA PHE A 169 -17.02 -4.29 -1.26
C PHE A 169 -16.88 -4.72 0.21
N HIS A 170 -16.59 -5.99 0.45
CA HIS A 170 -16.34 -6.57 1.76
C HIS A 170 -14.98 -7.26 1.78
N ILE A 171 -14.38 -7.36 2.97
CA ILE A 171 -13.23 -8.23 3.21
C ILE A 171 -13.52 -9.21 4.33
N SER A 172 -13.27 -10.49 4.11
CA SER A 172 -13.41 -11.57 5.09
C SER A 172 -12.03 -12.09 5.49
N ARG A 173 -11.76 -12.23 6.79
CA ARG A 173 -10.53 -12.91 7.24
C ARG A 173 -10.74 -14.41 7.18
N ASP A 174 -10.15 -15.06 6.19
CA ASP A 174 -10.35 -16.49 5.96
C ASP A 174 -9.20 -17.34 6.49
N TYR A 175 -8.00 -16.78 6.56
CA TYR A 175 -6.80 -17.46 7.03
C TYR A 175 -6.14 -16.71 8.19
N LEU A 176 -5.60 -17.46 9.16
CA LEU A 176 -4.93 -16.91 10.35
C LEU A 176 -3.86 -17.88 10.86
N SER A 177 -2.68 -17.39 11.20
CA SER A 177 -1.65 -18.19 11.87
C SER A 177 -1.91 -18.33 13.37
N ARG A 178 -1.17 -19.25 14.01
CA ARG A 178 -0.93 -19.18 15.46
C ARG A 178 -0.21 -17.87 15.82
N PRO A 179 -0.27 -17.44 17.10
CA PRO A 179 0.55 -16.33 17.57
C PRO A 179 2.03 -16.61 17.31
N LEU A 180 2.73 -15.58 16.85
CA LEU A 180 4.16 -15.55 16.60
C LEU A 180 4.84 -14.62 17.60
N GLU A 181 5.99 -15.02 18.12
CA GLU A 181 6.72 -14.28 19.15
C GLU A 181 7.54 -13.12 18.56
N GLU A 182 7.97 -13.26 17.31
CA GLU A 182 8.70 -12.23 16.56
C GLU A 182 7.90 -11.75 15.35
N LYS A 183 8.23 -10.56 14.84
CA LYS A 183 7.56 -10.03 13.66
C LYS A 183 8.04 -10.80 12.41
N PRO A 184 7.17 -11.55 11.70
CA PRO A 184 7.55 -12.10 10.41
C PRO A 184 7.74 -10.97 9.38
N LEU A 185 8.67 -11.18 8.45
CA LEU A 185 8.93 -10.28 7.32
C LEU A 185 8.33 -10.90 6.06
N LEU A 186 7.55 -10.10 5.34
CA LEU A 186 7.08 -10.45 4.00
C LEU A 186 8.21 -10.16 3.02
N GLU A 187 8.66 -11.18 2.30
CA GLU A 187 9.71 -11.01 1.29
C GLU A 187 9.19 -10.28 0.05
N GLU A 188 10.10 -9.78 -0.79
CA GLU A 188 9.74 -9.13 -2.06
C GLU A 188 8.97 -10.06 -2.99
N LYS A 189 9.30 -11.36 -2.97
CA LYS A 189 8.58 -12.40 -3.69
C LYS A 189 7.34 -12.82 -2.87
N PRO A 190 6.11 -12.58 -3.35
CA PRO A 190 4.90 -12.96 -2.64
C PRO A 190 4.88 -14.45 -2.29
N GLY A 191 4.27 -14.77 -1.15
CA GLY A 191 4.23 -16.12 -0.59
C GLY A 191 5.49 -16.55 0.18
N TRP A 192 6.60 -15.82 0.09
CA TRP A 192 7.80 -16.09 0.90
C TRP A 192 7.82 -15.23 2.17
N ILE A 193 8.12 -15.86 3.29
CA ILE A 193 8.11 -15.26 4.63
C ILE A 193 9.44 -15.56 5.31
N CYS A 194 10.08 -14.53 5.88
CA CYS A 194 11.20 -14.70 6.79
C CYS A 194 10.70 -14.61 8.25
N TYR A 195 10.94 -15.66 9.02
CA TYR A 195 10.56 -15.75 10.43
C TYR A 195 11.67 -16.44 11.21
N GLN A 196 12.10 -15.86 12.34
CA GLN A 196 13.20 -16.35 13.17
C GLN A 196 14.52 -16.59 12.40
N GLY A 197 14.75 -15.79 11.36
CA GLY A 197 15.95 -15.87 10.52
C GLY A 197 15.88 -16.91 9.40
N GLU A 198 14.80 -17.67 9.30
CA GLU A 198 14.58 -18.64 8.24
C GLU A 198 13.56 -18.13 7.22
N THR A 199 13.90 -18.24 5.94
CA THR A 199 13.03 -17.84 4.83
C THR A 199 12.40 -19.08 4.22
N GLN A 200 11.07 -19.05 4.09
CA GLN A 200 10.30 -20.19 3.63
C GLN A 200 9.07 -19.77 2.85
N PHE A 201 8.53 -20.72 2.10
CA PHE A 201 7.26 -20.53 1.44
C PHE A 201 6.12 -20.75 2.43
N LEU A 202 5.11 -19.91 2.34
CA LEU A 202 3.91 -20.02 3.15
C LEU A 202 3.14 -21.28 2.79
N GLU A 203 2.65 -21.97 3.80
CA GLU A 203 1.73 -23.10 3.66
C GLU A 203 0.45 -22.87 4.47
N ILE A 204 -0.64 -23.52 4.04
CA ILE A 204 -1.91 -23.51 4.76
C ILE A 204 -2.34 -24.93 5.14
N ASN A 205 -2.91 -25.08 6.33
CA ASN A 205 -3.59 -26.30 6.77
C ASN A 205 -5.04 -25.96 7.13
N GLY A 206 -5.96 -26.21 6.19
CA GLY A 206 -7.32 -25.70 6.28
C GLY A 206 -7.32 -24.17 6.27
N LYS A 207 -7.77 -23.55 7.37
CA LYS A 207 -7.79 -22.08 7.55
C LYS A 207 -6.59 -21.54 8.35
N GLU A 208 -5.66 -22.41 8.74
CA GLU A 208 -4.46 -22.01 9.48
C GLU A 208 -3.32 -21.70 8.52
N ILE A 209 -2.68 -20.55 8.67
CA ILE A 209 -1.39 -20.25 8.02
C ILE A 209 -0.29 -20.87 8.87
N VAL A 210 0.48 -21.79 8.29
CA VAL A 210 1.53 -22.53 9.00
C VAL A 210 2.89 -21.95 8.65
N LEU A 211 3.62 -21.60 9.70
CA LEU A 211 5.06 -21.42 9.67
C LEU A 211 5.63 -22.56 10.54
N PRO A 212 6.62 -23.35 10.07
CA PRO A 212 7.37 -24.30 10.87
C PRO A 212 7.94 -23.71 12.17
#